data_AF-A0A484UHE5-F1
#
_entry.id   AF-A0A484UHE5-F1
#
_cell.length_a   1.000
_cell.length_b   1.000
_cell.length_c   1.000
_cell.angle_alpha   90.00
_cell.angle_beta   90.00
_cell.angle_gamma   90.00
#
_symmetry.space_group_name_H-M   'P 1'
#
loop_
_entity.id
_entity.type
_entity.pdbx_description
1 polymer ?
#
loop_
_entity_poly.entity_id
_entity_poly.type
_entity_poly.pdbx_seq_one_letter_code
_entity_poly.pdbx_strand_id
1 'polypeptide(L)'
;MLSELAEPVLLVALSVNLLNQISQKIVPIMSRSHDLSQSTGNTYIMYWLATGVQDYGIYVLSLAILFVFWVLWSLPRRGDTQFRMVLEHFPPWSVYKAIQGATFLLNVAIMLRSGIPLYRALELMQQFSSPWLKERVETTMFGLRQGRSLGVALANTEYDFPDKDVLPFIIVLSQQKDYEQAINTLALKWIDRTLKKVKSILSTVRLFLYVSIAYLAYVLFAGMTSLSSL
;
A
#
# COMPACT_ATOMS: atom_id res chain seq x y z
N MET A 1 -2.35 -3.60 -15.66
CA MET A 1 -1.58 -3.58 -14.39
C MET A 1 -0.28 -2.79 -14.53
N LEU A 2 0.60 -3.09 -15.49
CA LEU A 2 1.82 -2.28 -15.73
C LEU A 2 1.51 -0.81 -16.07
N SER A 3 0.45 -0.55 -16.86
CA SER A 3 -0.01 0.81 -17.17
C SER A 3 -0.52 1.58 -15.93
N GLU A 4 -1.21 0.89 -15.01
CA GLU A 4 -1.76 1.50 -13.79
C GLU A 4 -0.66 1.92 -12.80
N LEU A 5 0.53 1.32 -12.88
CA LEU A 5 1.71 1.69 -12.08
C LEU A 5 2.63 2.69 -12.79
N ALA A 6 2.61 2.75 -14.12
CA ALA A 6 3.43 3.68 -14.90
C ALA A 6 3.05 5.14 -14.65
N GLU A 7 1.76 5.42 -14.49
CA GLU A 7 1.24 6.77 -14.26
C GLU A 7 1.76 7.42 -12.95
N PRO A 8 1.62 6.81 -11.75
CA PRO A 8 2.19 7.38 -10.53
C PRO A 8 3.70 7.60 -10.60
N VAL A 9 4.43 6.69 -11.24
CA VAL A 9 5.89 6.80 -11.41
C VAL A 9 6.23 8.02 -12.28
N LEU A 10 5.49 8.21 -13.38
CA LEU A 10 5.64 9.39 -14.23
C LEU A 10 5.33 10.68 -13.46
N LEU A 11 4.28 10.71 -12.63
CA LEU A 11 3.94 11.89 -11.82
C LEU A 11 5.01 12.23 -10.79
N VAL A 12 5.59 11.23 -10.12
CA VAL A 12 6.71 11.44 -9.21
C VAL A 12 7.93 11.95 -9.97
N ALA A 13 8.24 11.38 -11.14
CA ALA A 13 9.34 11.85 -11.99
C ALA A 13 9.16 13.30 -12.45
N LEU A 14 7.93 13.68 -12.86
CA LEU A 14 7.58 15.05 -13.19
C LEU A 14 7.69 15.99 -11.98
N SER A 15 7.26 15.54 -10.80
CA SER A 15 7.37 16.31 -9.55
C SER A 15 8.85 16.60 -9.22
N VAL A 16 9.71 15.59 -9.30
CA VAL A 16 11.16 15.72 -9.08
C VAL A 16 11.78 16.66 -10.13
N ASN A 17 11.37 16.54 -11.39
CA ASN A 17 11.85 17.42 -12.46
C ASN A 17 11.47 18.89 -12.21
N LEU A 18 10.22 19.15 -11.81
CA LEU A 18 9.76 20.50 -11.46
C LEU A 18 10.58 21.06 -10.31
N LEU A 19 10.74 20.31 -9.21
CA LEU A 19 11.56 20.71 -8.04
C LEU A 19 13.00 21.07 -8.43
N ASN A 20 13.62 20.31 -9.33
CA ASN A 20 14.96 20.62 -9.85
C ASN A 20 14.99 21.94 -10.63
N GLN A 21 13.96 22.23 -11.45
CA GLN A 21 13.88 23.51 -12.14
C GLN A 21 13.65 24.69 -11.18
N ILE A 22 12.85 24.50 -10.12
CA ILE A 22 12.70 25.49 -9.03
C ILE A 22 14.09 25.81 -8.47
N SER A 23 14.83 24.79 -8.05
CA SER A 23 16.13 24.95 -7.41
C SER A 23 17.13 25.66 -8.34
N GLN A 24 17.28 25.22 -9.59
CA GLN A 24 18.31 25.76 -10.48
C GLN A 24 18.02 27.17 -11.00
N LYS A 25 16.75 27.52 -11.24
CA LYS A 25 16.39 28.81 -11.84
C LYS A 25 16.08 29.88 -10.80
N ILE A 26 15.54 29.50 -9.64
CA ILE A 26 15.03 30.48 -8.67
C ILE A 26 16.08 30.81 -7.60
N VAL A 27 16.88 29.85 -7.14
CA VAL A 27 17.99 30.11 -6.21
C VAL A 27 18.95 31.21 -6.70
N PRO A 28 19.43 31.23 -7.97
CA PRO A 28 20.33 32.29 -8.41
C PRO A 28 19.67 33.66 -8.49
N ILE A 29 18.35 33.73 -8.74
CA ILE A 29 17.58 34.99 -8.71
C ILE A 29 17.45 35.48 -7.26
N MET A 30 17.19 34.57 -6.31
CA MET A 30 17.14 34.87 -4.87
C MET A 30 18.48 35.31 -4.28
N SER A 31 19.61 34.77 -4.77
CA SER A 31 20.96 35.15 -4.30
C SER A 31 21.40 36.56 -4.67
N ARG A 32 20.69 37.20 -5.62
CA ARG A 32 21.00 38.55 -6.11
C ARG A 32 20.14 39.65 -5.49
N SER A 33 18.98 39.33 -4.91
CA SER A 33 18.14 40.27 -4.18
C SER A 33 18.41 40.15 -2.67
N HIS A 34 19.16 41.11 -2.13
CA HIS A 34 19.38 41.22 -0.69
C HIS A 34 18.02 41.38 0.04
N ASP A 35 17.82 40.56 1.08
CA ASP A 35 16.73 40.58 2.07
C ASP A 35 15.29 40.25 1.63
N LEU A 36 15.05 38.98 1.28
CA LEU A 36 13.71 38.37 1.30
C LEU A 36 13.54 37.29 2.38
N SER A 37 14.46 37.17 3.34
CA SER A 37 14.28 36.30 4.53
C SER A 37 13.08 36.72 5.41
N GLN A 38 12.55 37.94 5.20
CA GLN A 38 11.32 38.46 5.81
C GLN A 38 10.08 38.33 4.92
N SER A 39 10.16 37.65 3.77
CA SER A 39 9.03 37.55 2.85
C SER A 39 7.91 36.67 3.42
N THR A 40 6.76 37.27 3.73
CA THR A 40 5.56 36.55 4.20
C THR A 40 4.79 35.89 3.04
N GLY A 41 4.26 34.68 3.25
CA GLY A 41 3.36 34.00 2.30
C GLY A 41 4.05 32.96 1.40
N ASN A 42 3.65 32.90 0.12
CA ASN A 42 4.12 31.85 -0.82
C ASN A 42 5.62 31.90 -1.09
N THR A 43 6.24 33.08 -1.05
CA THR A 43 7.69 33.27 -1.27
C THR A 43 8.54 32.59 -0.19
N TYR A 44 8.05 32.52 1.07
CA TYR A 44 8.69 31.77 2.15
C TYR A 44 8.65 30.26 1.93
N ILE A 45 7.49 29.72 1.54
CA ILE A 45 7.33 28.29 1.22
C ILE A 45 8.24 27.91 0.05
N MET A 46 8.38 28.80 -0.94
CA MET A 46 9.32 28.62 -2.05
C MET A 46 10.77 28.60 -1.60
N TYR A 47 11.18 29.53 -0.76
CA TYR A 47 12.53 29.57 -0.21
C TYR A 47 12.86 28.29 0.55
N TRP A 48 11.94 27.81 1.38
CA TRP A 48 12.12 26.58 2.16
C TRP A 48 12.19 25.33 1.28
N LEU A 49 11.34 25.23 0.25
CA LEU A 49 11.39 24.13 -0.72
C LEU A 49 12.68 24.17 -1.57
N ALA A 50 13.12 25.36 -2.01
CA ALA A 50 14.29 25.49 -2.88
C ALA A 50 15.61 25.19 -2.14
N THR A 51 15.78 25.73 -0.93
CA THR A 51 16.96 25.46 -0.09
C THR A 51 16.97 24.03 0.45
N GLY A 52 15.81 23.50 0.86
CA GLY A 52 15.66 22.11 1.29
C GLY A 52 16.04 21.10 0.20
N VAL A 53 15.70 21.36 -1.07
CA VAL A 53 16.08 20.51 -2.19
C VAL A 53 17.58 20.63 -2.52
N GLN A 54 18.17 21.82 -2.40
CA GLN A 54 19.58 22.04 -2.74
C GLN A 54 20.55 21.43 -1.70
N ASP A 55 20.27 21.62 -0.41
CA ASP A 55 21.14 21.15 0.66
C ASP A 55 20.83 19.71 1.10
N TYR A 56 19.55 19.33 1.08
CA TYR A 56 19.09 18.03 1.59
C TYR A 56 18.48 17.12 0.52
N GLY A 57 18.40 17.52 -0.75
CA GLY A 57 17.71 16.75 -1.80
C GLY A 57 18.25 15.33 -1.98
N ILE A 58 19.57 15.15 -1.97
CA ILE A 58 20.19 13.82 -2.10
C ILE A 58 19.94 12.95 -0.84
N TYR A 59 19.89 13.56 0.35
CA TYR A 59 19.61 12.88 1.62
C TYR A 59 18.13 12.47 1.72
N VAL A 60 17.21 13.34 1.31
CA VAL A 60 15.78 13.05 1.26
C VAL A 60 15.48 11.95 0.23
N LEU A 61 16.11 12.02 -0.95
CA LEU A 61 15.91 11.03 -2.01
C LEU A 61 16.49 9.66 -1.62
N SER A 62 17.68 9.63 -1.02
CA SER A 62 18.26 8.39 -0.48
C SER A 62 17.44 7.82 0.68
N LEU A 63 16.96 8.65 1.60
CA LEU A 63 16.06 8.23 2.68
C LEU A 63 14.74 7.65 2.13
N ALA A 64 14.15 8.28 1.10
CA ALA A 64 12.94 7.79 0.47
C ALA A 64 13.16 6.43 -0.22
N ILE A 65 14.29 6.24 -0.91
CA ILE A 65 14.64 4.95 -1.53
C ILE A 65 14.85 3.88 -0.46
N LEU A 66 15.58 4.19 0.62
CA LEU A 66 15.79 3.29 1.74
C LEU A 66 14.47 2.92 2.41
N PHE A 67 13.55 3.88 2.57
CA PHE A 67 12.23 3.64 3.11
C PHE A 67 11.42 2.70 2.21
N VAL A 68 11.37 2.94 0.90
CA VAL A 68 10.68 2.05 -0.06
C VAL A 68 11.27 0.64 -0.01
N PHE A 69 12.61 0.52 0.00
CA PHE A 69 13.28 -0.77 0.10
C PHE A 69 12.94 -1.48 1.41
N TRP A 70 12.96 -0.77 2.54
CA TRP A 70 12.58 -1.29 3.85
C TRP A 70 11.13 -1.77 3.86
N VAL A 71 10.21 -1.02 3.28
CA VAL A 71 8.80 -1.42 3.13
C VAL A 71 8.69 -2.71 2.32
N LEU A 72 9.25 -2.76 1.11
CA LEU A 72 9.18 -3.93 0.23
C LEU A 72 9.79 -5.19 0.88
N TRP A 73 10.90 -5.02 1.60
CA TRP A 73 11.54 -6.09 2.33
C TRP A 73 10.77 -6.53 3.59
N SER A 74 10.06 -5.60 4.23
CA SER A 74 9.22 -5.91 5.38
C SER A 74 8.01 -6.77 4.98
N LEU A 75 7.37 -6.51 3.83
CA LEU A 75 6.12 -7.16 3.40
C LEU A 75 6.13 -8.70 3.46
N PRO A 76 7.10 -9.42 2.86
CA PRO A 76 7.10 -10.90 2.87
C PRO A 76 7.62 -11.51 4.18
N ARG A 77 8.18 -10.72 5.11
CA ARG A 77 8.71 -11.23 6.38
C ARG A 77 7.61 -11.58 7.38
N ARG A 78 7.94 -12.49 8.30
CA ARG A 78 7.06 -12.91 9.41
C ARG A 78 6.54 -11.71 10.21
N GLY A 79 5.30 -11.84 10.68
CA GLY A 79 4.50 -10.75 11.21
C GLY A 79 4.06 -10.91 12.66
N ASP A 80 4.74 -11.76 13.44
CA ASP A 80 4.40 -12.08 14.85
C ASP A 80 4.46 -10.87 15.82
N THR A 81 5.12 -9.79 15.43
CA THR A 81 5.27 -8.62 16.33
C THR A 81 3.95 -7.84 16.41
N GLN A 82 3.46 -7.52 17.61
CA GLN A 82 2.24 -6.70 17.84
C GLN A 82 2.23 -5.38 17.03
N PHE A 83 3.39 -4.75 16.82
CA PHE A 83 3.55 -3.57 15.96
C PHE A 83 3.14 -3.81 14.50
N ARG A 84 3.34 -5.02 13.97
CA ARG A 84 2.97 -5.41 12.61
C ARG A 84 1.45 -5.45 12.43
N MET A 85 0.70 -5.90 13.44
CA MET A 85 -0.77 -5.97 13.38
C MET A 85 -1.38 -4.57 13.21
N VAL A 86 -0.82 -3.57 13.90
CA VAL A 86 -1.22 -2.17 13.71
C VAL A 86 -0.85 -1.67 12.32
N LEU A 87 0.36 -1.99 11.86
CA LEU A 87 0.86 -1.55 10.55
C LEU A 87 0.03 -2.14 9.39
N GLU A 88 -0.53 -3.34 9.56
CA GLU A 88 -1.44 -3.98 8.60
C GLU A 88 -2.75 -3.22 8.34
N HIS A 89 -3.07 -2.20 9.14
CA HIS A 89 -4.20 -1.31 8.89
C HIS A 89 -3.86 -0.17 7.92
N PHE A 90 -2.58 0.14 7.72
CA PHE A 90 -2.11 1.25 6.88
C PHE A 90 -1.59 0.75 5.52
N PRO A 91 -1.87 1.49 4.43
CA PRO A 91 -1.20 1.23 3.15
C PRO A 91 0.32 1.42 3.32
N PRO A 92 1.17 0.59 2.70
CA PRO A 92 0.90 -0.52 1.77
C PRO A 92 0.66 -1.91 2.40
N TRP A 93 0.85 -2.09 3.70
CA TRP A 93 0.68 -3.40 4.35
C TRP A 93 -0.76 -3.91 4.31
N SER A 94 -1.75 -3.02 4.46
CA SER A 94 -3.17 -3.37 4.31
C SER A 94 -3.51 -3.89 2.91
N VAL A 95 -2.89 -3.30 1.88
CA VAL A 95 -3.03 -3.73 0.48
C VAL A 95 -2.40 -5.11 0.28
N TYR A 96 -1.20 -5.33 0.81
CA TYR A 96 -0.54 -6.63 0.76
C TYR A 96 -1.38 -7.72 1.45
N LYS A 97 -1.88 -7.45 2.66
CA LYS A 97 -2.77 -8.37 3.40
C LYS A 97 -4.04 -8.70 2.60
N ALA A 98 -4.71 -7.70 2.04
CA ALA A 98 -5.94 -7.91 1.26
C ALA A 98 -5.69 -8.77 0.02
N ILE A 99 -4.60 -8.52 -0.72
CA ILE A 99 -4.20 -9.33 -1.90
C ILE A 99 -3.90 -10.77 -1.47
N GLN A 100 -3.04 -10.95 -0.46
CA GLN A 100 -2.70 -12.29 0.03
C GLN A 100 -3.92 -13.05 0.56
N GLY A 101 -4.82 -12.37 1.27
CA GLY A 101 -6.06 -12.96 1.76
C GLY A 101 -7.02 -13.39 0.65
N ALA A 102 -7.16 -12.56 -0.39
CA ALA A 102 -7.98 -12.92 -1.55
C ALA A 102 -7.37 -14.08 -2.35
N THR A 103 -6.05 -14.08 -2.57
CA THR A 103 -5.34 -15.19 -3.22
C THR A 103 -5.44 -16.47 -2.40
N PHE A 104 -5.29 -16.40 -1.08
CA PHE A 104 -5.50 -17.53 -0.18
C PHE A 104 -6.89 -18.13 -0.34
N LEU A 105 -7.95 -17.32 -0.28
CA LEU A 105 -9.32 -17.79 -0.42
C LEU A 105 -9.58 -18.43 -1.77
N LEU A 106 -9.06 -17.81 -2.84
CA LEU A 106 -9.18 -18.34 -4.20
C LEU A 106 -8.47 -19.69 -4.34
N ASN A 107 -7.25 -19.81 -3.82
CA ASN A 107 -6.49 -21.07 -3.86
C ASN A 107 -7.22 -22.18 -3.08
N VAL A 108 -7.72 -21.87 -1.88
CA VAL A 108 -8.51 -22.82 -1.08
C VAL A 108 -9.78 -23.23 -1.83
N ALA A 109 -10.53 -22.28 -2.40
CA ALA A 109 -11.72 -22.56 -3.18
C ALA A 109 -11.46 -23.48 -4.37
N ILE A 110 -10.39 -23.23 -5.13
CA ILE A 110 -10.00 -24.04 -6.28
C ILE A 110 -9.66 -25.46 -5.84
N MET A 111 -8.85 -25.62 -4.79
CA MET A 111 -8.44 -26.93 -4.28
C MET A 111 -9.62 -27.75 -3.74
N LEU A 112 -10.51 -27.12 -2.96
CA LEU A 112 -11.72 -27.78 -2.45
C LEU A 112 -12.62 -28.27 -3.60
N ARG A 113 -12.84 -27.43 -4.62
CA ARG A 113 -13.62 -27.81 -5.79
C ARG A 113 -12.99 -28.95 -6.60
N SER A 114 -11.66 -29.08 -6.55
CA SER A 114 -10.93 -30.22 -7.13
C SER A 114 -10.99 -31.49 -6.27
N GLY A 115 -11.75 -31.49 -5.17
CA GLY A 115 -11.87 -32.63 -4.26
C GLY A 115 -10.66 -32.81 -3.33
N ILE A 116 -9.76 -31.83 -3.26
CA ILE A 116 -8.62 -31.89 -2.34
C ILE A 116 -9.12 -31.58 -0.93
N PRO A 117 -8.87 -32.45 0.07
CA PRO A 117 -9.26 -32.19 1.45
C PRO A 117 -8.65 -30.88 1.98
N LEU A 118 -9.42 -30.09 2.72
CA LEU A 118 -9.03 -28.76 3.24
C LEU A 118 -7.64 -28.77 3.90
N TYR A 119 -7.40 -29.73 4.78
CA TYR A 119 -6.12 -29.81 5.50
C TYR A 119 -4.93 -30.00 4.55
N ARG A 120 -5.09 -30.83 3.51
CA ARG A 120 -4.07 -31.04 2.48
C ARG A 120 -3.90 -29.81 1.59
N ALA A 121 -4.97 -29.10 1.29
CA ALA A 121 -4.92 -27.84 0.54
C ALA A 121 -4.07 -26.78 1.28
N LEU A 122 -4.26 -26.65 2.60
CA LEU A 122 -3.45 -25.74 3.43
C LEU A 122 -1.98 -26.15 3.50
N GLU A 123 -1.71 -27.45 3.62
CA GLU A 123 -0.34 -27.98 3.61
C GLU A 123 0.39 -27.69 2.29
N LEU A 124 -0.27 -27.86 1.14
CA LEU A 124 0.28 -27.52 -0.16
C LEU A 124 0.57 -26.02 -0.28
N MET A 125 -0.36 -25.18 0.19
CA MET A 125 -0.18 -23.74 0.15
C MET A 125 0.99 -23.28 1.01
N GLN A 126 1.19 -23.88 2.18
CA GLN A 126 2.29 -23.57 3.10
C GLN A 126 3.68 -23.73 2.45
N GLN A 127 3.83 -24.68 1.52
CA GLN A 127 5.11 -24.94 0.84
C GLN A 127 5.56 -23.79 -0.06
N PHE A 128 4.61 -23.09 -0.68
CA PHE A 128 4.88 -22.01 -1.64
C PHE A 128 4.55 -20.62 -1.10
N SER A 129 4.13 -20.52 0.16
CA SER A 129 3.71 -19.28 0.80
C SER A 129 4.89 -18.44 1.29
N SER A 130 4.73 -17.12 1.29
CA SER A 130 5.65 -16.22 1.97
C SER A 130 5.71 -16.54 3.48
N PRO A 131 6.82 -16.23 4.18
CA PRO A 131 6.91 -16.41 5.62
C PRO A 131 5.73 -15.79 6.40
N TRP A 132 5.22 -14.65 5.95
CA TRP A 132 4.02 -13.98 6.51
C TRP A 132 2.73 -14.83 6.37
N LEU A 133 2.50 -15.42 5.20
CA LEU A 133 1.30 -16.23 4.95
C LEU A 133 1.44 -17.61 5.63
N LYS A 134 2.64 -18.17 5.63
CA LYS A 134 2.95 -19.46 6.26
C LYS A 134 2.57 -19.50 7.74
N GLU A 135 2.89 -18.46 8.49
CA GLU A 135 2.54 -18.29 9.91
C GLU A 135 1.01 -18.33 10.17
N ARG A 136 0.24 -17.64 9.32
CA ARG A 136 -1.22 -17.60 9.41
C ARG A 136 -1.85 -18.94 9.03
N VAL A 137 -1.32 -19.59 8.00
CA VAL A 137 -1.74 -20.94 7.58
C VAL A 137 -1.43 -21.96 8.68
N GLU A 138 -0.25 -21.93 9.28
CA GLU A 138 0.15 -22.80 10.40
C GLU A 138 -0.81 -22.67 11.59
N THR A 139 -1.12 -21.44 11.99
CA THR A 139 -2.05 -21.16 13.09
C THR A 139 -3.48 -21.65 12.76
N THR A 140 -3.92 -21.47 11.52
CA THR A 140 -5.22 -21.96 11.04
C THR A 140 -5.26 -23.49 11.05
N MET A 141 -4.19 -24.16 10.59
CA MET A 141 -4.09 -25.63 10.60
C MET A 141 -4.13 -26.19 12.02
N PHE A 142 -3.56 -25.49 13.01
CA PHE A 142 -3.67 -25.87 14.42
C PHE A 142 -5.13 -25.86 14.90
N GLY A 143 -5.92 -24.86 14.51
CA GLY A 143 -7.36 -24.81 14.80
C GLY A 143 -8.15 -25.95 14.14
N LEU A 144 -7.80 -26.31 12.90
CA LEU A 144 -8.43 -27.43 12.19
C LEU A 144 -8.12 -28.80 12.83
N ARG A 145 -6.90 -29.00 13.36
CA ARG A 145 -6.54 -30.22 14.10
C ARG A 145 -7.38 -30.41 15.36
N GLN A 146 -7.91 -29.32 15.92
CA GLN A 146 -8.84 -29.37 17.06
C GLN A 146 -10.30 -29.61 16.65
N GLY A 147 -10.57 -29.91 15.37
CA GLY A 147 -11.91 -30.17 14.85
C GLY A 147 -12.75 -28.91 14.59
N ARG A 148 -12.14 -27.72 14.60
CA ARG A 148 -12.86 -26.47 14.29
C ARG A 148 -13.09 -26.34 12.79
N SER A 149 -14.16 -25.66 12.38
CA SER A 149 -14.38 -25.32 10.96
C SER A 149 -13.36 -24.27 10.49
N LEU A 150 -13.16 -24.15 9.17
CA LEU A 150 -12.21 -23.19 8.59
C LEU A 150 -12.44 -21.75 9.07
N GLY A 151 -13.70 -21.29 9.06
CA GLY A 151 -14.02 -19.92 9.47
C GLY A 151 -13.69 -19.67 10.94
N VAL A 152 -13.99 -20.64 11.82
CA VAL A 152 -13.68 -20.54 13.26
C VAL A 152 -12.18 -20.63 13.48
N ALA A 153 -11.46 -21.49 12.76
CA ALA A 153 -10.01 -21.59 12.86
C ALA A 153 -9.32 -20.28 12.46
N LEU A 154 -9.76 -19.65 11.36
CA LEU A 154 -9.26 -18.35 10.90
C LEU A 154 -9.54 -17.23 11.92
N ALA A 155 -10.75 -17.21 12.51
CA ALA A 155 -11.14 -16.18 13.45
C ALA A 155 -10.36 -16.21 14.76
N ASN A 156 -9.99 -17.42 15.21
CA ASN A 156 -9.20 -17.59 16.42
C ASN A 156 -7.72 -17.24 16.26
N THR A 157 -7.27 -16.88 15.06
CA THR A 157 -5.87 -16.50 14.84
C THR A 157 -5.56 -15.05 15.24
N GLU A 158 -6.58 -14.24 15.56
CA GLU A 158 -6.47 -12.80 15.90
C GLU A 158 -5.77 -11.92 14.85
N TYR A 159 -5.40 -12.49 13.68
CA TYR A 159 -4.74 -11.78 12.59
C TYR A 159 -5.69 -11.05 11.65
N ASP A 160 -7.02 -11.08 11.87
CA ASP A 160 -8.03 -10.58 10.94
C ASP A 160 -7.80 -11.05 9.48
N PHE A 161 -7.42 -12.32 9.34
CA PHE A 161 -7.09 -12.96 8.07
C PHE A 161 -8.26 -13.86 7.64
N PRO A 162 -8.65 -13.91 6.34
CA PRO A 162 -8.02 -13.29 5.15
C PRO A 162 -8.22 -11.78 5.01
N ASP A 163 -9.37 -11.29 5.47
CA ASP A 163 -9.70 -9.88 5.68
C ASP A 163 -10.86 -9.86 6.68
N LYS A 164 -10.85 -8.87 7.59
CA LYS A 164 -11.85 -8.70 8.66
C LYS A 164 -13.29 -8.70 8.15
N ASP A 165 -13.51 -8.17 6.95
CA ASP A 165 -14.82 -8.03 6.34
C ASP A 165 -15.35 -9.38 5.80
N VAL A 166 -14.48 -10.36 5.55
CA VAL A 166 -14.82 -11.67 4.94
C VAL A 166 -15.05 -12.72 5.98
N LEU A 167 -14.30 -12.62 7.06
CA LEU A 167 -14.23 -13.66 8.08
C LEU A 167 -15.62 -14.08 8.61
N PRO A 168 -16.57 -13.16 8.91
CA PRO A 168 -17.93 -13.54 9.29
C PRO A 168 -18.66 -14.36 8.22
N PHE A 169 -18.49 -14.03 6.94
CA PHE A 169 -19.10 -14.77 5.84
C PHE A 169 -18.52 -16.19 5.73
N ILE A 170 -17.21 -16.38 5.94
CA ILE A 170 -16.59 -17.71 5.94
C ILE A 170 -17.17 -18.57 7.06
N ILE A 171 -17.34 -17.99 8.26
CA ILE A 171 -17.91 -18.70 9.42
C ILE A 171 -19.32 -19.20 9.08
N VAL A 172 -20.19 -18.32 8.58
CA VAL A 172 -21.58 -18.67 8.25
C VAL A 172 -21.64 -19.72 7.13
N LEU A 173 -20.84 -19.56 6.07
CA LEU A 173 -20.85 -20.49 4.94
C LEU A 173 -20.26 -21.85 5.29
N SER A 174 -19.33 -21.93 6.26
CA SER A 174 -18.74 -23.19 6.71
C SER A 174 -19.71 -24.14 7.41
N GLN A 175 -20.92 -23.67 7.77
CA GLN A 175 -21.97 -24.45 8.41
C GLN A 175 -22.99 -25.03 7.41
N GLN A 176 -22.92 -24.64 6.13
CA GLN A 176 -23.87 -25.06 5.11
C GLN A 176 -23.45 -26.38 4.45
N LYS A 177 -24.43 -27.16 3.94
CA LYS A 177 -24.14 -28.41 3.21
C LYS A 177 -23.33 -28.17 1.93
N ASP A 178 -23.59 -27.07 1.24
CA ASP A 178 -22.92 -26.70 -0.02
C ASP A 178 -21.72 -25.77 0.20
N TYR A 179 -20.96 -25.97 1.28
CA TYR A 179 -19.89 -25.07 1.69
C TYR A 179 -18.81 -24.87 0.61
N GLU A 180 -18.50 -25.89 -0.19
CA GLU A 180 -17.47 -25.85 -1.23
C GLU A 180 -17.83 -24.86 -2.35
N GLN A 181 -19.08 -24.91 -2.83
CA GLN A 181 -19.58 -23.99 -3.86
C GLN A 181 -19.72 -22.57 -3.31
N ALA A 182 -20.17 -22.44 -2.06
CA ALA A 182 -20.31 -21.16 -1.40
C ALA A 182 -18.95 -20.46 -1.18
N ILE A 183 -17.92 -21.19 -0.73
CA ILE A 183 -16.55 -20.68 -0.58
C ILE A 183 -15.99 -20.22 -1.91
N ASN A 184 -16.22 -20.95 -3.00
CA ASN A 184 -15.75 -20.54 -4.33
C ASN A 184 -16.38 -19.22 -4.80
N THR A 185 -17.71 -19.10 -4.66
CA THR A 185 -18.40 -17.86 -5.02
C THR A 185 -17.97 -16.69 -4.14
N LEU A 186 -17.74 -16.94 -2.85
CA LEU A 186 -17.19 -15.96 -1.92
C LEU A 186 -15.79 -15.51 -2.36
N ALA A 187 -14.90 -16.45 -2.69
CA ALA A 187 -13.53 -16.18 -3.09
C ALA A 187 -13.46 -15.31 -4.36
N LEU A 188 -14.28 -15.64 -5.38
CA LEU A 188 -14.39 -14.85 -6.61
C LEU A 188 -14.90 -13.43 -6.36
N LYS A 189 -15.97 -13.28 -5.55
CA LYS A 189 -16.45 -11.95 -5.16
C LYS A 189 -15.40 -11.18 -4.36
N TRP A 190 -14.61 -11.88 -3.55
CA TRP A 190 -13.61 -11.26 -2.69
C TRP A 190 -12.40 -10.75 -3.45
N ILE A 191 -11.91 -11.51 -4.43
CA ILE A 191 -10.81 -11.04 -5.29
C ILE A 191 -11.25 -9.80 -6.09
N ASP A 192 -12.47 -9.78 -6.62
CA ASP A 192 -13.01 -8.60 -7.30
C ASP A 192 -13.12 -7.38 -6.38
N ARG A 193 -13.59 -7.58 -5.14
CA ARG A 193 -13.66 -6.50 -4.15
C ARG A 193 -12.27 -6.00 -3.76
N THR A 194 -11.31 -6.90 -3.62
CA THR A 194 -9.92 -6.57 -3.31
C THR A 194 -9.31 -5.74 -4.43
N LEU A 195 -9.48 -6.16 -5.69
CA LEU A 195 -9.03 -5.39 -6.85
C LEU A 195 -9.66 -3.99 -6.90
N LYS A 196 -10.96 -3.86 -6.60
CA LYS A 196 -11.63 -2.55 -6.48
C LYS A 196 -11.06 -1.69 -5.35
N LYS A 197 -10.83 -2.27 -4.16
CA LYS A 197 -10.20 -1.58 -3.02
C LYS A 197 -8.80 -1.06 -3.41
N VAL A 198 -7.97 -1.90 -4.04
CA VAL A 198 -6.62 -1.51 -4.51
C VAL A 198 -6.70 -0.38 -5.53
N LYS A 199 -7.57 -0.49 -6.54
CA LYS A 199 -7.77 0.58 -7.54
C LYS A 199 -8.24 1.88 -6.92
N SER A 200 -9.13 1.83 -5.93
CA SER A 200 -9.59 3.02 -5.21
C SER A 200 -8.45 3.72 -4.48
N ILE A 201 -7.61 2.97 -3.76
CA ILE A 201 -6.44 3.51 -3.06
C ILE A 201 -5.47 4.15 -4.06
N LEU A 202 -5.17 3.47 -5.17
CA LEU A 202 -4.32 4.03 -6.23
C LEU A 202 -4.93 5.31 -6.82
N SER A 203 -6.25 5.36 -7.01
CA SER A 203 -6.93 6.54 -7.52
C SER A 203 -6.84 7.72 -6.55
N THR A 204 -7.02 7.49 -5.25
CA THR A 204 -6.87 8.53 -4.22
C THR A 204 -5.43 9.04 -4.15
N VAL A 205 -4.44 8.15 -4.21
CA VAL A 205 -3.02 8.52 -4.26
C VAL A 205 -2.73 9.36 -5.50
N ARG A 206 -3.23 8.96 -6.68
CA ARG A 206 -3.07 9.74 -7.92
C ARG A 206 -3.68 11.14 -7.80
N LEU A 207 -4.90 11.26 -7.28
CA LEU A 207 -5.54 12.57 -7.07
C LEU A 207 -4.68 13.45 -6.17
N PHE A 208 -4.17 12.91 -5.06
CA PHE A 208 -3.28 13.64 -4.17
C PHE A 208 -2.00 14.11 -4.87
N LEU A 209 -1.37 13.24 -5.67
CA LEU A 209 -0.19 13.61 -6.46
C LEU A 209 -0.49 14.72 -7.48
N TYR A 210 -1.62 14.65 -8.18
CA TYR A 210 -2.02 15.71 -9.12
C TYR A 210 -2.23 17.06 -8.40
N VAL A 211 -2.92 17.06 -7.27
CA VAL A 211 -3.13 18.28 -6.46
C VAL A 211 -1.79 18.81 -5.95
N SER A 212 -0.89 17.94 -5.50
CA SER A 212 0.45 18.33 -5.07
C SER A 212 1.26 18.97 -6.20
N ILE A 213 1.24 18.40 -7.40
CA ILE A 213 1.94 18.96 -8.57
C ILE A 213 1.33 20.31 -8.97
N ALA A 214 0.01 20.40 -9.02
CA ALA A 214 -0.70 21.64 -9.34
C ALA A 214 -0.36 22.74 -8.32
N TYR A 215 -0.28 22.39 -7.03
CA TYR A 215 0.16 23.30 -5.98
C TYR A 215 1.61 23.75 -6.17
N LEU A 216 2.54 22.84 -6.45
CA LEU A 216 3.94 23.18 -6.74
C LEU A 216 4.06 24.12 -7.96
N ALA A 217 3.29 23.85 -9.02
CA ALA A 217 3.25 24.69 -10.23
C ALA A 217 2.63 26.07 -9.95
N TYR A 218 1.58 26.14 -9.13
CA TYR A 218 0.98 27.40 -8.70
C TYR A 218 1.96 28.25 -7.89
N VAL A 219 2.64 27.62 -6.92
CA VAL A 219 3.66 28.26 -6.10
C VAL A 219 4.78 28.80 -7.00
N LEU A 220 5.26 28.01 -7.97
CA LEU A 220 6.22 28.44 -8.99
C LEU A 220 5.78 29.72 -9.72
N PHE A 221 4.56 29.71 -10.27
CA PHE A 221 4.03 30.83 -11.03
C PHE A 221 3.89 32.09 -10.16
N ALA A 222 3.33 31.94 -8.96
CA ALA A 222 3.16 33.03 -8.00
C ALA A 222 4.52 33.66 -7.63
N GLY A 223 5.55 32.86 -7.37
CA GLY A 223 6.89 33.37 -7.09
C GLY A 223 7.49 34.12 -8.26
N MET A 224 7.39 33.58 -9.48
CA MET A 224 7.86 34.28 -10.68
C MET A 224 7.18 35.64 -10.87
N THR A 225 5.86 35.72 -10.65
CA THR A 225 5.13 36.99 -10.74
C THR A 225 5.58 37.99 -9.69
N SER A 226 5.79 37.55 -8.44
CA SER A 226 6.27 38.41 -7.36
C SER A 226 7.68 38.95 -7.61
N LEU A 227 8.53 38.16 -8.27
CA LEU A 227 9.89 38.55 -8.65
C LEU A 227 9.90 39.51 -9.84
N SER A 228 8.95 39.40 -10.77
CA SER A 228 8.84 40.32 -11.91
C SER A 228 8.20 41.67 -11.58
N SER A 229 7.51 41.77 -10.43
CA SER A 229 6.89 43.01 -9.94
C SER A 229 7.79 43.84 -9.02
N LEU A 230 9.01 43.36 -8.73
CA LEU A 230 10.07 44.07 -8.00
C LEU A 230 11.05 44.69 -9.00
#